data_AF-A0A380FB11-F1
#
_entry.id   AF-A0A380FB11-F1
#
_cell.length_a   1.000
_cell.length_b   1.000
_cell.length_c   1.000
_cell.angle_alpha   90.00
_cell.angle_beta   90.00
_cell.angle_gamma   90.00
#
_symmetry.space_group_name_H-M   'P 1'
#
loop_
_entity.id
_entity.type
_entity.pdbx_description
1 polymer ?
#
loop_
_entity_poly.entity_id
_entity_poly.type
_entity_poly.pdbx_seq_one_letter_code
_entity_poly.pdbx_strand_id
1 'polypeptide(L)'
;MLGYFGVYSYLTDFLNNVTGATHYIASIALFIYGAANIIGNILSGKLLTTIPQKAIFGLPFTLIIIYSAMFVFGSLLIPMFILTLIWGIVAGISSNITQYIVTSAAPDAPDLSNGIFLSAVNLGTTVGTFIGGVFISTLGSNYVLLVGILASILSIYLVTVRNQKYTASADSFTELQT
;
A
#
# COMPACT_ATOMS: atom_id res chain seq x y z
N MET A 1 3.32 -2.04 -2.40
CA MET A 1 4.03 -2.40 -1.14
C MET A 1 5.16 -1.44 -0.79
N LEU A 2 5.97 -0.97 -1.76
CA LEU A 2 7.05 0.01 -1.53
C LEU A 2 6.62 1.23 -0.69
N GLY A 3 5.61 1.99 -1.14
CA GLY A 3 5.14 3.15 -0.38
C GLY A 3 4.46 2.81 0.93
N TYR A 4 3.91 1.60 1.02
CA TYR A 4 3.14 1.14 2.15
C TYR A 4 4.05 0.89 3.38
N PHE A 5 5.04 0.02 3.21
CA PHE A 5 6.00 -0.29 4.26
C PHE A 5 7.01 0.84 4.48
N GLY A 6 7.38 1.58 3.43
CA GLY A 6 8.25 2.74 3.55
C GLY A 6 7.67 3.81 4.48
N VAL A 7 6.38 4.14 4.33
CA VAL A 7 5.70 5.07 5.26
C VAL A 7 5.55 4.46 6.65
N TYR A 8 5.17 3.17 6.74
CA TYR A 8 5.02 2.48 8.02
C TYR A 8 6.29 2.48 8.87
N SER A 9 7.47 2.27 8.24
CA SER A 9 8.77 2.28 8.92
C SER A 9 9.05 3.58 9.69
N TYR A 10 8.45 4.69 9.27
CA TYR A 10 8.65 6.02 9.86
C TYR A 10 7.37 6.61 10.47
N LEU A 11 6.30 5.81 10.62
CA LEU A 11 5.04 6.30 11.18
C LEU A 11 5.23 6.85 12.60
N THR A 12 6.02 6.18 13.44
CA THR A 12 6.35 6.66 14.79
C THR A 12 7.04 8.02 14.75
N ASP A 13 8.02 8.16 13.85
CA ASP A 13 8.78 9.40 13.69
C ASP A 13 7.87 10.55 13.23
N PHE A 14 6.99 10.26 12.26
CA PHE A 14 5.95 11.19 11.81
C PHE A 14 5.03 11.61 12.96
N LEU A 15 4.49 10.67 13.72
CA LEU A 15 3.58 10.97 14.84
C LEU A 15 4.26 11.82 15.92
N ASN A 16 5.52 11.54 16.23
CA ASN A 16 6.26 12.29 17.25
C ASN A 16 6.64 13.69 16.77
N ASN A 17 7.23 13.81 15.58
CA ASN A 17 7.82 15.07 15.09
C ASN A 17 6.81 15.99 14.38
N VAL A 18 5.75 15.44 13.79
CA VAL A 18 4.72 16.21 13.06
C VAL A 18 3.47 16.39 13.92
N THR A 19 2.93 15.28 14.43
CA THR A 19 1.68 15.32 15.21
C THR A 19 1.90 15.79 16.65
N GLY A 20 3.16 15.81 17.11
CA GLY A 20 3.50 16.14 18.50
C GLY A 20 3.03 15.06 19.49
N ALA A 21 2.84 13.83 19.01
CA ALA A 21 2.44 12.72 19.85
C ALA A 21 3.59 12.31 20.78
N THR A 22 3.26 11.85 21.98
CA THR A 22 4.24 11.21 22.85
C THR A 22 4.53 9.78 22.37
N HIS A 23 5.67 9.22 22.76
CA HIS A 23 6.04 7.84 22.43
C HIS A 23 4.96 6.79 22.83
N TYR A 24 4.28 7.04 23.95
CA TYR A 24 3.16 6.20 24.40
C TYR A 24 1.97 6.26 23.44
N ILE A 25 1.59 7.47 23.01
CA ILE A 25 0.49 7.70 22.06
C ILE A 25 0.83 7.09 20.69
N ALA A 26 2.06 7.24 20.22
CA ALA A 26 2.50 6.62 18.96
C ALA A 26 2.41 5.09 19.01
N SER A 27 2.79 4.48 20.14
CA SER A 27 2.66 3.04 20.37
C SER A 27 1.20 2.57 20.33
N ILE A 28 0.28 3.34 20.91
CA ILE A 28 -1.18 3.07 20.82
C ILE A 28 -1.64 3.16 19.37
N ALA A 29 -1.20 4.18 18.61
CA ALA A 29 -1.58 4.33 17.20
C ALA A 29 -1.11 3.13 16.36
N LEU A 30 0.11 2.63 16.58
CA LEU A 30 0.64 1.42 15.93
C LEU A 30 -0.13 0.16 16.32
N PHE A 31 -0.54 0.05 17.59
CA PHE A 31 -1.39 -1.05 18.05
C PHE A 31 -2.75 -1.03 17.36
N ILE A 32 -3.41 0.13 17.31
CA ILE A 32 -4.69 0.32 16.60
C ILE A 32 -4.54 0.01 15.12
N TYR A 33 -3.46 0.49 14.51
CA TYR A 33 -3.11 0.19 13.13
C TYR A 33 -3.02 -1.33 12.89
N GLY A 34 -2.32 -2.06 13.76
CA GLY A 34 -2.18 -3.51 13.67
C GLY A 34 -3.54 -4.22 13.81
N ALA A 35 -4.37 -3.83 14.78
CA ALA A 35 -5.70 -4.39 14.96
C ALA A 35 -6.61 -4.10 13.74
N ALA A 36 -6.57 -2.88 13.22
CA ALA A 36 -7.27 -2.48 12.01
C ALA A 36 -6.82 -3.29 10.79
N ASN A 37 -5.53 -3.61 10.69
CA ASN A 37 -4.97 -4.45 9.63
C ASN A 37 -5.51 -5.88 9.67
N ILE A 38 -5.63 -6.47 10.86
CA ILE A 38 -6.25 -7.79 11.04
C ILE A 38 -7.71 -7.75 10.57
N ILE A 39 -8.45 -6.72 10.98
CA ILE A 39 -9.84 -6.52 10.53
C ILE A 39 -9.90 -6.42 9.00
N GLY A 40 -9.04 -5.61 8.37
CA GLY A 40 -8.96 -5.49 6.92
C GLY A 40 -8.68 -6.81 6.19
N ASN A 41 -7.78 -7.64 6.72
CA ASN A 41 -7.50 -8.99 6.19
C ASN A 41 -8.71 -9.94 6.28
N ILE A 42 -9.57 -9.79 7.30
CA ILE A 42 -10.80 -10.59 7.40
C ILE A 42 -11.84 -10.09 6.39
N LEU A 43 -11.96 -8.77 6.21
CA LEU A 43 -12.89 -8.18 5.25
C LEU A 43 -12.53 -8.49 3.80
N SER A 44 -11.24 -8.61 3.46
CA SER A 44 -10.80 -8.89 2.09
C SER A 44 -11.38 -10.18 1.52
N GLY A 45 -11.57 -11.21 2.36
CA GLY A 45 -12.16 -12.48 1.95
C GLY A 45 -13.56 -12.32 1.34
N LYS A 46 -14.37 -11.40 1.86
CA LYS A 46 -15.70 -11.07 1.29
C LYS A 46 -15.60 -10.21 0.01
N LEU A 47 -14.57 -9.38 -0.09
CA LEU A 47 -14.35 -8.52 -1.25
C LEU A 47 -13.87 -9.32 -2.47
N LEU A 48 -13.03 -10.33 -2.23
CA LEU A 48 -12.50 -11.27 -3.23
C LEU A 48 -13.61 -12.06 -3.93
N THR A 49 -14.70 -12.40 -3.23
CA THR A 49 -15.82 -13.15 -3.81
C THR A 49 -16.78 -12.26 -4.63
N THR A 50 -16.72 -10.93 -4.45
CA THR A 50 -17.77 -10.04 -4.97
C THR A 50 -17.27 -9.10 -6.07
N ILE A 51 -16.07 -8.49 -5.96
CA ILE A 51 -15.59 -7.48 -6.95
C ILE A 51 -14.04 -7.45 -7.10
N PRO A 52 -13.40 -8.51 -7.62
CA PRO A 52 -11.93 -8.61 -7.66
C PRO A 52 -11.26 -7.49 -8.47
N GLN A 53 -11.74 -7.15 -9.67
CA GLN A 53 -11.05 -6.18 -10.53
C GLN A 53 -11.18 -4.71 -10.09
N LYS A 54 -12.37 -4.30 -9.62
CA LYS A 54 -12.57 -2.89 -9.20
C LYS A 54 -11.85 -2.58 -7.89
N ALA A 55 -11.75 -3.56 -6.99
CA ALA A 55 -10.99 -3.41 -5.74
C ALA A 55 -9.51 -3.13 -6.03
N ILE A 56 -8.89 -3.91 -6.93
CA ILE A 56 -7.47 -3.76 -7.30
C ILE A 56 -7.18 -2.35 -7.85
N PHE A 57 -8.06 -1.82 -8.69
CA PHE A 57 -7.87 -0.48 -9.26
C PHE A 57 -8.14 0.65 -8.27
N GLY A 58 -9.10 0.50 -7.36
CA GLY A 58 -9.46 1.55 -6.40
C GLY A 58 -8.43 1.75 -5.29
N LEU A 59 -7.75 0.69 -4.85
CA LEU A 59 -6.80 0.72 -3.73
C LEU A 59 -5.69 1.78 -3.84
N PRO A 60 -4.94 1.92 -4.96
CA PRO A 60 -3.91 2.94 -5.05
C PRO A 60 -4.48 4.37 -4.98
N PHE A 61 -5.68 4.62 -5.50
CA PHE A 61 -6.34 5.94 -5.35
C PHE A 61 -6.73 6.20 -3.89
N THR A 62 -7.27 5.20 -3.20
CA THR A 62 -7.59 5.30 -1.77
C THR A 62 -6.35 5.63 -0.95
N LEU A 63 -5.21 5.00 -1.24
CA LEU A 63 -3.94 5.30 -0.56
C LEU A 63 -3.46 6.73 -0.81
N ILE A 64 -3.56 7.25 -2.03
CA ILE A 64 -3.23 8.66 -2.33
C ILE A 64 -4.08 9.61 -1.49
N ILE A 65 -5.39 9.36 -1.39
CA ILE A 65 -6.30 10.18 -0.59
C ILE A 65 -5.90 10.14 0.89
N ILE A 66 -5.65 8.95 1.43
CA ILE A 66 -5.26 8.78 2.84
C ILE A 66 -3.95 9.51 3.13
N TYR A 67 -2.91 9.31 2.31
CA TYR A 67 -1.62 9.96 2.54
C TYR A 67 -1.68 11.48 2.36
N SER A 68 -2.47 11.97 1.41
CA SER A 68 -2.71 13.41 1.25
C SER A 68 -3.44 13.99 2.46
N ALA A 69 -4.44 13.28 2.99
CA ALA A 69 -5.14 13.68 4.20
C ALA A 69 -4.22 13.66 5.44
N MET A 70 -3.36 12.65 5.58
CA MET A 70 -2.35 12.59 6.64
C MET A 70 -1.33 13.73 6.53
N PHE A 71 -1.01 14.16 5.32
CA PHE A 71 -0.11 15.30 5.10
C PHE A 71 -0.76 16.63 5.51
N VAL A 72 -2.04 16.83 5.19
CA VAL A 72 -2.77 18.08 5.52
C VAL A 72 -3.14 18.15 7.01
N PHE A 73 -3.62 17.04 7.58
CA PHE A 73 -4.10 16.98 8.97
C PHE A 73 -3.06 16.41 9.94
N GLY A 74 -1.81 16.26 9.50
CA GLY A 74 -0.75 15.57 10.24
C GLY A 74 -0.42 16.18 11.60
N SER A 75 -0.66 17.48 11.78
CA SER A 75 -0.45 18.20 13.05
C SER A 75 -1.56 17.97 14.08
N LEU A 76 -2.69 17.37 13.68
CA LEU A 76 -3.84 17.14 14.54
C LEU A 76 -3.92 15.69 14.98
N LEU A 77 -3.84 15.46 16.29
CA LEU A 77 -3.81 14.13 16.89
C LEU A 77 -5.05 13.30 16.56
N ILE A 78 -6.25 13.83 16.77
CA ILE A 78 -7.50 13.08 16.57
C ILE A 78 -7.69 12.64 15.09
N PRO A 79 -7.56 13.53 14.08
CA PRO A 79 -7.58 13.13 12.68
C PRO A 79 -6.54 12.05 12.35
N MET A 80 -5.32 12.15 12.90
CA MET A 80 -4.28 11.17 12.66
C MET A 80 -4.62 9.77 13.18
N PHE A 81 -5.27 9.66 14.34
CA PHE A 81 -5.77 8.37 14.84
C PHE A 81 -6.82 7.75 13.91
N ILE A 82 -7.78 8.56 13.45
CA ILE A 82 -8.82 8.11 12.53
C ILE A 82 -8.22 7.67 11.20
N LEU A 83 -7.31 8.48 10.64
CA LEU A 83 -6.62 8.16 9.39
C LEU A 83 -5.75 6.91 9.53
N THR A 84 -5.05 6.73 10.65
CA THR A 84 -4.24 5.54 10.93
C THR A 84 -5.09 4.26 11.00
N LEU A 85 -6.28 4.35 11.60
CA LEU A 85 -7.24 3.24 11.63
C LEU A 85 -7.73 2.89 10.23
N ILE A 86 -8.20 3.89 9.46
CA ILE A 86 -8.67 3.68 8.07
C ILE A 86 -7.54 3.11 7.22
N TRP A 87 -6.34 3.66 7.35
CA TRP A 87 -5.15 3.19 6.65
C TRP A 87 -4.85 1.72 6.97
N GLY A 88 -4.90 1.33 8.24
CA GLY A 88 -4.72 -0.06 8.67
C GLY A 88 -5.73 -1.02 8.03
N ILE A 89 -7.01 -0.65 7.94
CA ILE A 89 -8.01 -1.50 7.27
C ILE A 89 -7.69 -1.66 5.77
N VAL A 90 -7.43 -0.54 5.09
CA VAL A 90 -7.11 -0.53 3.65
C VAL A 90 -5.85 -1.36 3.36
N ALA A 91 -4.88 -1.32 4.26
CA ALA A 91 -3.67 -2.12 4.22
C ALA A 91 -3.92 -3.61 4.24
N GLY A 92 -4.70 -4.07 5.22
CA GLY A 92 -5.04 -5.48 5.38
C GLY A 92 -5.76 -5.99 4.14
N ILE A 93 -6.70 -5.19 3.63
CA ILE A 93 -7.40 -5.49 2.38
C ILE A 93 -6.41 -5.61 1.21
N SER A 94 -5.52 -4.63 1.05
CA SER A 94 -4.56 -4.58 -0.05
C SER A 94 -3.58 -5.74 -0.03
N SER A 95 -3.00 -6.04 1.14
CA SER A 95 -2.02 -7.13 1.30
C SER A 95 -2.64 -8.48 0.97
N ASN A 96 -3.84 -8.75 1.49
CA ASN A 96 -4.51 -10.03 1.27
C ASN A 96 -4.93 -10.22 -0.21
N ILE A 97 -5.54 -9.21 -0.82
CA ILE A 97 -5.94 -9.26 -2.24
C ILE A 97 -4.72 -9.46 -3.14
N THR A 98 -3.63 -8.70 -2.89
CA THR A 98 -2.41 -8.82 -3.70
C THR A 98 -1.78 -10.20 -3.56
N GLN A 99 -1.70 -10.72 -2.33
CA GLN A 99 -1.16 -12.06 -2.08
C GLN A 99 -2.02 -13.14 -2.76
N TYR A 100 -3.35 -13.03 -2.68
CA TYR A 100 -4.25 -13.96 -3.36
C TYR A 100 -4.00 -14.00 -4.87
N ILE A 101 -3.97 -12.84 -5.54
CA ILE A 101 -3.76 -12.75 -7.00
C ILE A 101 -2.43 -13.39 -7.41
N VAL A 102 -1.37 -13.12 -6.65
CA VAL A 102 -0.03 -13.64 -6.99
C VAL A 102 0.03 -15.15 -6.81
N THR A 103 -0.49 -15.68 -5.69
CA THR A 103 -0.54 -17.13 -5.47
C THR A 103 -1.44 -17.83 -6.49
N SER A 104 -2.57 -17.22 -6.88
CA SER A 104 -3.46 -17.78 -7.91
C SER A 104 -2.90 -17.73 -9.33
N ALA A 105 -1.88 -16.92 -9.61
CA ALA A 105 -1.27 -16.81 -10.94
C ALA A 105 -0.38 -18.01 -11.32
N ALA A 106 0.04 -18.82 -10.34
CA ALA A 106 0.85 -20.02 -10.55
C ALA A 106 0.32 -21.18 -9.68
N PRO A 107 -0.83 -21.76 -10.03
CA PRO A 107 -1.48 -22.80 -9.23
C PRO A 107 -0.64 -24.08 -9.10
N ASP A 108 0.23 -24.38 -10.07
CA ASP A 108 1.10 -25.54 -10.06
C ASP A 108 2.36 -25.36 -9.18
N ALA A 109 2.68 -24.12 -8.77
CA ALA A 109 3.84 -23.79 -7.95
C ALA A 109 3.56 -22.63 -6.96
N PRO A 110 2.58 -22.78 -6.05
CA PRO A 110 2.14 -21.71 -5.18
C PRO A 110 3.23 -21.22 -4.21
N ASP A 111 4.07 -22.13 -3.71
CA ASP A 111 5.17 -21.79 -2.81
C ASP A 111 6.24 -20.93 -3.49
N LEU A 112 6.55 -21.23 -4.75
CA LEU A 112 7.50 -20.45 -5.55
C LEU A 112 6.94 -19.04 -5.82
N SER A 113 5.66 -18.95 -6.20
CA SER A 113 5.00 -17.66 -6.44
C SER A 113 5.00 -16.77 -5.18
N ASN A 114 4.66 -17.36 -4.04
CA ASN A 114 4.70 -16.65 -2.76
C ASN A 114 6.14 -16.25 -2.37
N GLY A 115 7.14 -17.11 -2.63
CA GLY A 115 8.55 -16.79 -2.41
C GLY A 115 9.04 -15.59 -3.24
N ILE A 116 8.69 -15.54 -4.53
CA ILE A 116 9.00 -14.40 -5.42
C ILE A 116 8.26 -13.14 -4.94
N PHE A 117 6.98 -13.28 -4.58
CA PHE A 117 6.19 -12.18 -4.04
C PHE A 117 6.85 -11.56 -2.81
N LEU A 118 7.21 -12.38 -1.82
CA LEU A 118 7.79 -11.90 -0.57
C LEU A 118 9.16 -11.27 -0.79
N SER A 119 9.96 -11.81 -1.73
CA SER A 119 11.23 -11.22 -2.15
C SER A 119 11.04 -9.83 -2.77
N ALA A 120 10.06 -9.68 -3.66
CA ALA A 120 9.71 -8.39 -4.26
C ALA A 120 9.18 -7.39 -3.22
N VAL A 121 8.39 -7.86 -2.24
CA VAL A 121 7.92 -7.04 -1.13
C VAL A 121 9.09 -6.54 -0.29
N ASN A 122 10.03 -7.41 0.08
CA ASN A 122 11.20 -7.02 0.86
C ASN A 122 12.09 -6.02 0.12
N LEU A 123 12.38 -6.26 -1.17
CA LEU A 123 13.11 -5.30 -2.00
C LEU A 123 12.37 -3.96 -2.08
N GLY A 124 11.06 -3.98 -2.29
CA GLY A 124 10.23 -2.79 -2.30
C GLY A 124 10.29 -2.03 -0.97
N THR A 125 10.22 -2.74 0.15
CA THR A 125 10.35 -2.15 1.49
C THR A 125 11.74 -1.55 1.69
N THR A 126 12.82 -2.26 1.36
CA THR A 126 14.18 -1.74 1.48
C THR A 126 14.37 -0.45 0.70
N VAL A 127 13.94 -0.42 -0.56
CA VAL A 127 14.03 0.79 -1.40
C VAL A 127 13.13 1.91 -0.87
N GLY A 128 11.89 1.59 -0.47
CA GLY A 128 10.93 2.55 0.07
C GLY A 128 11.41 3.20 1.37
N THR A 129 11.92 2.39 2.30
CA THR A 129 12.49 2.86 3.57
C THR A 129 13.76 3.66 3.31
N PHE A 130 14.63 3.25 2.39
CA PHE A 130 15.83 4.03 2.04
C PHE A 130 15.47 5.43 1.51
N ILE A 131 14.55 5.51 0.53
CA ILE A 131 14.09 6.80 -0.03
C ILE A 131 13.38 7.62 1.06
N GLY A 132 12.57 6.99 1.91
CA GLY A 132 11.94 7.64 3.05
C GLY A 132 12.95 8.25 4.01
N GLY A 133 14.00 7.52 4.37
CA GLY A 133 15.08 8.02 5.21
C GLY A 133 15.82 9.22 4.60
N VAL A 134 16.04 9.21 3.28
CA VAL A 134 16.63 10.37 2.56
C VAL A 134 15.69 11.58 2.61
N PHE A 135 14.38 11.41 2.44
CA PHE A 135 13.45 12.53 2.56
C PHE A 135 13.37 13.09 3.97
N ILE A 136 13.37 12.22 4.98
CA ILE A 136 13.35 12.66 6.39
C ILE A 136 14.61 13.46 6.71
N SER A 137 15.79 13.00 6.28
CA SER A 137 17.04 13.68 6.58
C SER A 137 17.22 15.03 5.87
N THR A 138 16.59 15.21 4.70
CA THR A 138 16.74 16.42 3.87
C THR A 138 15.60 17.42 3.99
N LEU A 139 14.35 16.94 4.07
CA LEU A 139 13.13 17.75 4.03
C LEU A 139 12.32 17.68 5.33
N GLY A 140 12.59 16.69 6.20
CA GLY A 140 11.91 16.48 7.47
C GLY A 140 10.80 15.42 7.42
N SER A 141 10.34 15.02 8.61
CA SER A 141 9.43 13.87 8.80
C SER A 141 8.11 13.96 8.03
N ASN A 142 7.60 15.17 7.79
CA ASN A 142 6.39 15.41 7.00
C ASN A 142 6.43 14.81 5.60
N TYR A 143 7.61 14.81 4.96
CA TYR A 143 7.75 14.46 3.56
C TYR A 143 7.82 12.94 3.32
N VAL A 144 7.87 12.13 4.38
CA VAL A 144 7.86 10.67 4.23
C VAL A 144 6.58 10.17 3.54
N LEU A 145 5.46 10.88 3.71
CA LEU A 145 4.18 10.57 3.07
C LEU A 145 4.26 10.70 1.53
N LEU A 146 5.16 11.53 1.00
CA LEU A 146 5.37 11.62 -0.45
C LEU A 146 5.91 10.32 -1.02
N VAL A 147 6.66 9.52 -0.27
CA VAL A 147 7.07 8.17 -0.71
C VAL A 147 5.85 7.30 -0.98
N GLY A 148 4.86 7.36 -0.08
CA GLY A 148 3.59 6.67 -0.22
C GLY A 148 2.83 7.11 -1.47
N ILE A 149 2.75 8.42 -1.70
CA ILE A 149 2.05 9.02 -2.85
C ILE A 149 2.75 8.68 -4.16
N LEU A 150 4.06 8.90 -4.26
CA LEU A 150 4.85 8.60 -5.46
C LEU A 150 4.82 7.11 -5.81
N ALA A 151 4.92 6.24 -4.80
CA ALA A 151 4.79 4.80 -5.02
C ALA A 151 3.40 4.40 -5.50
N SER A 152 2.35 5.07 -5.01
CA SER A 152 0.97 4.82 -5.45
C SER A 152 0.75 5.28 -6.89
N ILE A 153 1.32 6.43 -7.28
CA ILE A 153 1.31 6.92 -8.67
C ILE A 153 2.05 5.95 -9.58
N LEU A 154 3.24 5.50 -9.18
CA LEU A 154 4.02 4.51 -9.93
C LEU A 154 3.24 3.19 -10.08
N SER A 155 2.52 2.76 -9.03
CA SER A 155 1.66 1.58 -9.09
C SER A 155 0.54 1.74 -10.13
N ILE A 156 -0.13 2.90 -10.18
CA ILE A 156 -1.17 3.19 -11.18
C ILE A 156 -0.58 3.14 -12.58
N TYR A 157 0.56 3.78 -12.79
CA TYR A 157 1.25 3.78 -14.08
C TYR A 157 1.58 2.37 -14.56
N LEU A 158 2.18 1.53 -13.71
CA LEU A 158 2.53 0.16 -14.04
C LEU A 158 1.30 -0.70 -14.35
N VAL A 159 0.21 -0.53 -13.60
CA VAL A 159 -1.05 -1.25 -13.84
C VAL A 159 -1.65 -0.84 -15.19
N THR A 160 -1.64 0.44 -15.54
CA THR A 160 -2.15 0.92 -16.84
C THR A 160 -1.33 0.39 -18.01
N VAL A 161 0.01 0.44 -17.92
CA VAL A 161 0.91 -0.11 -18.96
C VAL A 161 0.72 -1.62 -19.12
N ARG A 162 0.57 -2.35 -18.01
CA ARG A 162 0.26 -3.79 -18.06
C ARG A 162 -1.04 -4.04 -18.83
N ASN A 163 -2.11 -3.32 -18.50
CA ASN A 163 -3.40 -3.52 -19.14
C ASN A 163 -3.36 -3.20 -20.64
N GLN A 164 -2.66 -2.15 -21.05
CA GLN A 164 -2.48 -1.82 -22.48
C GLN A 164 -1.79 -2.94 -23.26
N LYS A 165 -0.73 -3.55 -22.67
CA LYS A 165 -0.03 -4.67 -23.32
C LYS A 165 -0.89 -5.93 -23.40
N TYR A 166 -1.72 -6.21 -22.40
CA TYR A 166 -2.65 -7.34 -22.44
C TYR A 166 -3.76 -7.16 -23.49
N THR A 167 -4.33 -5.96 -23.60
CA THR A 167 -5.34 -5.66 -24.63
C THR A 167 -4.74 -5.71 -26.04
N ALA A 168 -3.57 -5.10 -26.24
CA ALA A 168 -2.89 -5.11 -27.54
C ALA A 168 -2.50 -6.53 -28.01
N SER A 169 -2.10 -7.41 -27.07
CA SER A 169 -1.81 -8.79 -27.43
C SER A 169 -3.08 -9.56 -27.81
N ALA A 170 -4.20 -9.35 -27.12
CA ALA A 170 -5.47 -10.00 -27.43
C ALA A 170 -6.03 -9.60 -28.82
N ASP A 171 -5.90 -8.33 -29.19
CA ASP A 171 -6.32 -7.84 -30.51
C ASP A 171 -5.46 -8.45 -31.64
N SER A 172 -4.14 -8.57 -31.43
CA SER A 172 -3.23 -9.18 -32.42
C SER A 172 -3.48 -10.68 -32.67
N PHE A 173 -3.96 -11.42 -31.67
CA PHE A 173 -4.37 -12.82 -31.85
C PHE A 173 -5.69 -12.95 -32.62
N THR A 174 -6.55 -11.93 -32.55
CA THR A 174 -7.85 -11.92 -33.24
C THR A 174 -7.69 -11.57 -34.72
N GLU A 175 -6.78 -10.64 -35.06
CA GLU A 175 -6.44 -10.29 -36.46
C GLU A 175 -5.73 -11.42 -37.21
N LEU A 176 -4.94 -12.28 -36.53
CA LEU A 176 -4.27 -13.42 -37.18
C LEU A 176 -5.21 -14.60 -37.49
N GLN A 177 -6.46 -14.56 -37.02
CA GLN A 177 -7.47 -15.60 -37.25
C GLN A 177 -8.53 -15.21 -38.29
N THR A 178 -8.43 -14.02 -38.89
CA THR A 178 -9.26 -13.51 -39.99
C THR A 178 -8.48 -13.41 -41.28
#